data_AF-B7QIY0-F1
#
_entry.id   AF-B7QIY0-F1
#
_cell.length_a   1.000
_cell.length_b   1.000
_cell.length_c   1.000
_cell.angle_alpha   90.00
_cell.angle_beta   90.00
_cell.angle_gamma   90.00
#
_symmetry.space_group_name_H-M   'P 1'
#
loop_
_entity.id
_entity.type
_entity.pdbx_description
1 polymer ?
#
loop_
_entity_poly.entity_id
_entity_poly.type
_entity_poly.pdbx_seq_one_letter_code
_entity_poly.pdbx_strand_id
1 'polypeptide(L)'
;AEALENGHPGKGLKSPTVLSLIVEFHCGSVFVVDYMHCVLLGVVRTFLHLWFDSKYHGESWYLGRQVEVVDKRLVAIKPPDYITRTPGFLKHRCYWKASELRAWLLFYSFRALPQSLPDVYLDHFALLVGAVYLLLSESVFVEDIDISERLLLRFIDGVQNLYGERFCTFNVHQFTHIADSVRNWGPLWSTSAFVLENRNGELMCLVKGTQAVKKQLASLVAISNALSVIQNR
;
A
#
# COMPACT_ATOMS: atom_id res chain seq x y z
N ALA A 1 30.11 7.63 -5.23
CA ALA A 1 31.54 7.66 -5.55
C ALA A 1 32.30 6.51 -4.87
N GLU A 2 32.18 6.23 -3.57
CA GLU A 2 32.92 5.12 -2.92
C GLU A 2 32.52 3.68 -3.33
N ALA A 3 31.27 3.44 -3.71
CA ALA A 3 30.80 2.10 -4.13
C ALA A 3 31.19 1.73 -5.58
N LEU A 4 31.67 2.70 -6.37
CA LEU A 4 32.09 2.47 -7.76
C LEU A 4 33.49 1.85 -7.85
N GLU A 5 34.34 2.05 -6.84
CA GLU A 5 35.75 1.64 -6.91
C GLU A 5 36.04 0.28 -6.26
N ASN A 6 35.26 -0.15 -5.28
CA ASN A 6 35.66 -1.26 -4.40
C ASN A 6 34.80 -2.54 -4.49
N GLY A 7 33.72 -2.56 -5.28
CA GLY A 7 32.88 -3.77 -5.45
C GLY A 7 32.22 -4.32 -4.18
N HIS A 8 32.30 -3.58 -3.06
CA HIS A 8 31.72 -3.94 -1.77
C HIS A 8 30.47 -3.09 -1.50
N PRO A 9 29.42 -3.68 -0.89
CA PRO A 9 28.22 -2.94 -0.54
C PRO A 9 28.54 -1.84 0.48
N GLY A 10 28.41 -0.58 0.05
CA GLY A 10 28.50 0.60 0.91
C GLY A 10 27.13 1.24 1.10
N LYS A 11 26.76 1.58 2.34
CA LYS A 11 25.47 2.20 2.70
C LYS A 11 24.22 1.46 2.20
N GLY A 12 24.23 0.12 2.26
CA GLY A 12 23.05 -0.70 1.93
C GLY A 12 22.75 -0.89 0.43
N LEU A 13 23.58 -0.36 -0.46
CA LEU A 13 23.49 -0.60 -1.91
C LEU A 13 24.42 -1.74 -2.32
N LYS A 14 23.88 -2.78 -2.97
CA LYS A 14 24.66 -3.94 -3.44
C LYS A 14 25.67 -3.56 -4.52
N SER A 15 25.31 -2.62 -5.39
CA SER A 15 26.16 -2.08 -6.44
C SER A 15 25.61 -0.73 -6.92
N PRO A 16 26.44 0.14 -7.53
CA PRO A 16 25.97 1.33 -8.22
C PRO A 16 24.97 0.95 -9.34
N THR A 17 23.91 1.75 -9.51
CA THR A 17 23.01 1.64 -10.66
C THR A 17 23.55 2.46 -11.83
N VAL A 18 23.26 2.10 -13.08
CA VAL A 18 23.61 2.94 -14.25
C VAL A 18 23.04 4.37 -14.12
N LEU A 19 21.95 4.52 -13.38
CA LEU A 19 21.34 5.81 -13.08
C LEU A 19 22.22 6.71 -12.20
N SER A 20 23.20 6.16 -11.48
CA SER A 20 24.15 6.98 -10.71
C SER A 20 25.11 7.77 -11.59
N LEU A 21 25.10 7.53 -12.90
CA LEU A 21 25.83 8.34 -13.90
C LEU A 21 25.11 9.65 -14.22
N ILE A 22 23.84 9.77 -13.86
CA ILE A 22 23.07 11.01 -14.03
C ILE A 22 23.50 11.98 -12.92
N VAL A 23 23.93 13.18 -13.33
CA VAL A 23 24.29 14.27 -12.42
C VAL A 23 23.06 14.61 -11.55
N GLU A 24 23.26 14.72 -10.23
CA GLU A 24 22.20 14.96 -9.21
C GLU A 24 21.21 13.82 -8.99
N PHE A 25 21.52 12.58 -9.41
CA PHE A 25 20.69 11.42 -9.08
C PHE A 25 20.76 11.06 -7.58
N HIS A 26 19.76 11.47 -6.81
CA HIS A 26 19.54 11.04 -5.44
C HIS A 26 18.44 9.98 -5.38
N CYS A 27 18.82 8.74 -5.10
CA CYS A 27 17.88 7.59 -5.05
C CYS A 27 16.63 7.89 -4.20
N GLY A 28 16.80 8.53 -3.04
CA GLY A 28 15.71 8.85 -2.12
C GLY A 28 14.75 9.97 -2.57
N SER A 29 15.16 10.83 -3.52
CA SER A 29 14.27 11.88 -4.05
C SER A 29 13.59 11.49 -5.37
N VAL A 30 14.19 10.55 -6.10
CA VAL A 30 13.72 10.15 -7.44
C VAL A 30 12.70 9.01 -7.40
N PHE A 31 12.77 8.13 -6.40
CA PHE A 31 11.83 7.02 -6.28
C PHE A 31 10.69 7.34 -5.32
N VAL A 32 9.46 7.27 -5.83
CA VAL A 32 8.25 7.50 -5.06
C VAL A 32 7.80 6.20 -4.39
N VAL A 33 7.42 6.28 -3.13
CA VAL A 33 6.78 5.16 -2.43
C VAL A 33 5.36 4.98 -2.96
N ASP A 34 5.10 3.86 -3.65
CA ASP A 34 3.75 3.57 -4.14
C ASP A 34 2.79 3.17 -3.01
N TYR A 35 1.71 3.92 -2.86
CA TYR A 35 0.65 3.69 -1.88
C TYR A 35 0.03 2.28 -1.99
N MET A 36 -0.25 1.82 -3.21
CA MET A 36 -0.96 0.56 -3.42
C MET A 36 -0.11 -0.64 -2.98
N HIS A 37 1.14 -0.71 -3.43
CA HIS A 37 2.03 -1.83 -3.17
C HIS A 37 2.68 -1.76 -1.80
N CYS A 38 3.18 -0.59 -1.40
CA CYS A 38 3.91 -0.46 -0.14
C CYS A 38 2.97 -0.45 1.07
N VAL A 39 1.98 0.45 1.06
CA VAL A 39 1.08 0.63 2.21
C VAL A 39 0.07 -0.50 2.27
N LEU A 40 -0.72 -0.70 1.21
CA LEU A 40 -1.86 -1.63 1.25
C LEU A 40 -1.41 -3.09 1.13
N LEU A 41 -0.83 -3.47 -0.01
CA LEU A 41 -0.43 -4.86 -0.27
C LEU A 41 0.78 -5.29 0.56
N GLY A 42 1.60 -4.33 0.99
CA GLY A 42 2.77 -4.55 1.83
C GLY A 42 2.39 -4.58 3.30
N VAL A 43 2.22 -3.41 3.91
CA VAL A 43 2.08 -3.29 5.37
C VAL A 43 0.71 -3.74 5.86
N VAL A 44 -0.39 -3.20 5.32
CA VAL A 44 -1.75 -3.54 5.80
C VAL A 44 -2.05 -5.03 5.66
N ARG A 45 -1.68 -5.62 4.51
CA ARG A 45 -1.79 -7.07 4.31
C ARG A 45 -0.96 -7.84 5.33
N THR A 46 0.27 -7.41 5.64
CA THR A 46 1.11 -8.08 6.63
C THR A 46 0.47 -8.07 8.00
N PHE A 47 -0.09 -6.94 8.44
CA PHE A 47 -0.79 -6.83 9.73
C PHE A 47 -2.04 -7.71 9.80
N LEU A 48 -2.82 -7.79 8.71
CA LEU A 48 -3.93 -8.74 8.61
C LEU A 48 -3.48 -10.21 8.74
N HIS A 49 -2.33 -10.58 8.18
CA HIS A 49 -1.78 -11.92 8.38
C HIS A 49 -1.30 -12.11 9.81
N LEU A 50 -0.58 -11.12 10.35
CA LEU A 50 -0.05 -11.15 11.70
C LEU A 50 -1.14 -11.38 12.76
N TRP A 51 -2.27 -10.70 12.64
CA TRP A 51 -3.35 -10.84 13.62
C TRP A 51 -4.14 -12.13 13.46
N PHE A 52 -4.30 -12.69 12.26
CA PHE A 52 -5.25 -13.78 12.03
C PHE A 52 -4.62 -15.13 11.63
N ASP A 53 -3.32 -15.19 11.31
CA ASP A 53 -2.63 -16.43 10.98
C ASP A 53 -2.34 -17.28 12.22
N SER A 54 -2.72 -18.56 12.19
CA SER A 54 -2.55 -19.51 13.30
C SER A 54 -1.09 -19.70 13.70
N LYS A 55 -0.13 -19.37 12.83
CA LYS A 55 1.29 -19.32 13.18
C LYS A 55 1.57 -18.47 14.43
N TYR A 56 0.77 -17.44 14.69
CA TYR A 56 0.95 -16.52 15.80
C TYR A 56 0.02 -16.80 17.00
N HIS A 57 -0.52 -18.01 17.13
CA HIS A 57 -1.57 -18.31 18.13
C HIS A 57 -1.20 -18.01 19.60
N GLY A 58 0.10 -17.98 19.91
CA GLY A 58 0.67 -17.69 21.23
C GLY A 58 1.00 -16.21 21.46
N GLU A 59 0.91 -15.38 20.43
CA GLU A 59 1.20 -13.95 20.54
C GLU A 59 -0.02 -13.20 21.12
N SER A 60 0.22 -12.10 21.84
CA SER A 60 -0.84 -11.36 22.54
C SER A 60 -1.77 -10.57 21.60
N TRP A 61 -1.34 -10.30 20.36
CA TRP A 61 -2.14 -9.66 19.31
C TRP A 61 -2.96 -10.64 18.46
N TYR A 62 -2.95 -11.95 18.78
CA TYR A 62 -3.60 -12.95 17.95
C TYR A 62 -5.13 -12.93 18.05
N LEU A 63 -5.78 -12.74 16.91
CA LEU A 63 -7.23 -12.65 16.71
C LEU A 63 -7.84 -13.86 16.01
N GLY A 64 -7.06 -14.90 15.67
CA GLY A 64 -7.61 -16.04 14.93
C GLY A 64 -8.73 -16.81 15.66
N ARG A 65 -8.81 -16.70 16.99
CA ARG A 65 -9.92 -17.23 17.81
C ARG A 65 -11.21 -16.39 17.73
N GLN A 66 -11.10 -15.14 17.29
CA GLN A 66 -12.20 -14.17 17.26
C GLN A 66 -12.66 -13.83 15.83
N VAL A 67 -12.21 -14.59 14.81
CA VAL A 67 -12.53 -14.34 13.39
C VAL A 67 -14.02 -14.18 13.17
N GLU A 68 -14.85 -15.06 13.72
CA GLU A 68 -16.31 -15.00 13.57
C GLU A 68 -16.92 -13.73 14.18
N VAL A 69 -16.37 -13.26 15.30
CA VAL A 69 -16.83 -12.02 15.96
C VAL A 69 -16.48 -10.81 15.10
N VAL A 70 -15.27 -10.77 14.57
CA VAL A 70 -14.81 -9.68 13.70
C VAL A 70 -15.57 -9.71 12.36
N ASP A 71 -15.80 -10.87 11.76
CA ASP A 71 -16.60 -11.02 10.53
C ASP A 71 -18.05 -10.56 10.74
N LYS A 72 -18.69 -10.91 11.87
CA LYS A 72 -20.03 -10.40 12.21
C LYS A 72 -20.07 -8.88 12.29
N ARG A 73 -19.04 -8.26 12.89
CA ARG A 73 -18.93 -6.80 12.97
C ARG A 73 -18.69 -6.19 11.59
N LEU A 74 -17.86 -6.80 10.74
CA LEU A 74 -17.62 -6.36 9.37
C LEU A 74 -18.91 -6.35 8.54
N VAL A 75 -19.67 -7.44 8.57
CA VAL A 75 -20.94 -7.55 7.83
C VAL A 75 -21.98 -6.52 8.31
N ALA A 76 -21.92 -6.10 9.58
CA ALA A 76 -22.79 -5.06 10.11
C ALA A 76 -22.42 -3.64 9.66
N ILE A 77 -21.25 -3.43 9.04
CA ILE A 77 -20.83 -2.13 8.53
C ILE A 77 -21.58 -1.83 7.24
N LYS A 78 -22.25 -0.68 7.20
CA LYS A 78 -22.80 -0.13 5.96
C LYS A 78 -21.74 0.72 5.27
N PRO A 79 -21.20 0.29 4.11
CA PRO A 79 -20.22 1.11 3.39
C PRO A 79 -20.87 2.42 2.93
N PRO A 80 -20.10 3.54 2.91
CA PRO A 80 -20.48 4.73 2.16
C PRO A 80 -20.65 4.41 0.66
N ASP A 81 -21.47 5.19 -0.04
CA ASP A 81 -21.87 4.92 -1.44
C ASP A 81 -20.69 4.80 -2.43
N TYR A 82 -19.57 5.44 -2.13
CA TYR A 82 -18.35 5.37 -2.95
C TYR A 82 -17.52 4.10 -2.74
N ILE A 83 -17.83 3.28 -1.71
CA ILE A 83 -17.22 1.97 -1.53
C ILE A 83 -18.15 0.93 -2.14
N THR A 84 -17.85 0.58 -3.39
CA THR A 84 -18.71 -0.29 -4.23
C THR A 84 -18.74 -1.76 -3.81
N ARG A 85 -17.92 -2.18 -2.83
CA ARG A 85 -17.83 -3.57 -2.37
C ARG A 85 -18.05 -3.68 -0.87
N THR A 86 -18.93 -4.59 -0.49
CA THR A 86 -19.10 -5.02 0.90
C THR A 86 -17.78 -5.62 1.43
N PRO A 87 -17.51 -5.51 2.74
CA PRO A 87 -16.34 -6.15 3.34
C PRO A 87 -16.29 -7.64 3.00
N GLY A 88 -15.15 -8.12 2.51
CA GLY A 88 -14.92 -9.55 2.32
C GLY A 88 -14.84 -10.28 3.67
N PHE A 89 -15.02 -11.60 3.65
CA PHE A 89 -14.80 -12.42 4.84
C PHE A 89 -13.31 -12.54 5.16
N LEU A 90 -12.94 -12.47 6.44
CA LEU A 90 -11.55 -12.61 6.89
C LEU A 90 -10.95 -13.97 6.57
N LYS A 91 -11.79 -15.01 6.39
CA LYS A 91 -11.35 -16.32 5.88
C LYS A 91 -10.62 -16.22 4.54
N HIS A 92 -11.00 -15.26 3.70
CA HIS A 92 -10.43 -15.05 2.37
C HIS A 92 -9.47 -13.85 2.29
N ARG A 93 -9.04 -13.31 3.44
CA ARG A 93 -8.16 -12.13 3.53
C ARG A 93 -6.89 -12.21 2.69
N CYS A 94 -6.35 -13.41 2.48
CA CYS A 94 -5.16 -13.62 1.65
C CYS A 94 -5.37 -13.21 0.18
N TYR A 95 -6.63 -13.22 -0.28
CA TYR A 95 -7.02 -12.88 -1.66
C TYR A 95 -7.59 -11.46 -1.79
N TRP A 96 -7.67 -10.69 -0.69
CA TRP A 96 -8.20 -9.34 -0.74
C TRP A 96 -7.34 -8.46 -1.65
N LYS A 97 -8.01 -7.75 -2.56
CA LYS A 97 -7.38 -6.79 -3.45
C LYS A 97 -6.96 -5.53 -2.68
N ALA A 98 -6.10 -4.72 -3.29
CA ALA A 98 -5.68 -3.45 -2.69
C ALA A 98 -6.87 -2.54 -2.34
N SER A 99 -7.93 -2.50 -3.15
CA SER A 99 -9.13 -1.72 -2.84
C SER A 99 -9.86 -2.19 -1.57
N GLU A 100 -9.91 -3.50 -1.31
CA GLU A 100 -10.48 -4.07 -0.09
C GLU A 100 -9.59 -3.76 1.12
N LEU A 101 -8.26 -3.81 0.95
CA LEU A 101 -7.30 -3.43 1.99
C LEU A 101 -7.36 -1.94 2.32
N ARG A 102 -7.60 -1.07 1.32
CA ARG A 102 -7.86 0.36 1.54
C ARG A 102 -9.12 0.56 2.37
N ALA A 103 -10.20 -0.14 2.03
CA ALA A 103 -11.45 -0.05 2.78
C ALA A 103 -11.29 -0.56 4.23
N TRP A 104 -10.55 -1.66 4.39
CA TRP A 104 -10.16 -2.18 5.71
C TRP A 104 -9.39 -1.16 6.53
N LEU A 105 -8.33 -0.57 5.94
CA LEU A 105 -7.49 0.40 6.61
C LEU A 105 -8.30 1.62 7.07
N LEU A 106 -9.02 2.27 6.16
CA LEU A 106 -9.61 3.60 6.41
C LEU A 106 -10.99 3.57 7.08
N PHE A 107 -11.76 2.48 6.95
CA PHE A 107 -13.16 2.48 7.36
C PHE A 107 -13.54 1.31 8.28
N TYR A 108 -13.01 0.11 8.03
CA TYR A 108 -13.55 -1.09 8.68
C TYR A 108 -12.80 -1.53 9.92
N SER A 109 -11.47 -1.39 9.94
CA SER A 109 -10.59 -1.85 11.03
C SER A 109 -11.05 -1.32 12.39
N PHE A 110 -11.24 0.00 12.52
CA PHE A 110 -11.66 0.66 13.76
C PHE A 110 -13.08 0.34 14.20
N ARG A 111 -13.92 -0.20 13.32
CA ARG A 111 -15.26 -0.68 13.70
C ARG A 111 -15.26 -2.17 14.04
N ALA A 112 -14.38 -2.94 13.41
CA ALA A 112 -14.37 -4.40 13.52
C ALA A 112 -13.49 -4.92 14.68
N LEU A 113 -12.36 -4.26 14.94
CA LEU A 113 -11.35 -4.70 15.90
C LEU A 113 -11.58 -4.33 17.38
N PRO A 114 -12.29 -3.25 17.76
CA PRO A 114 -12.47 -2.90 19.17
C PRO A 114 -13.05 -4.05 19.99
N GLN A 115 -12.61 -4.19 21.24
CA GLN A 115 -12.97 -5.31 22.16
C GLN A 115 -12.42 -6.69 21.75
N SER A 116 -11.82 -6.82 20.56
CA SER A 116 -11.18 -8.07 20.12
C SER A 116 -9.66 -7.97 20.14
N LEU A 117 -9.12 -6.86 19.62
CA LEU A 117 -7.70 -6.54 19.67
C LEU A 117 -7.39 -5.70 20.92
N PRO A 118 -6.33 -6.03 21.69
CA PRO A 118 -5.92 -5.20 22.81
C PRO A 118 -5.61 -3.76 22.39
N ASP A 119 -5.97 -2.79 23.23
CA ASP A 119 -5.95 -1.36 22.90
C ASP A 119 -4.57 -0.88 22.44
N VAL A 120 -3.49 -1.38 23.03
CA VAL A 120 -2.10 -1.05 22.63
C VAL A 120 -1.83 -1.27 21.13
N TYR A 121 -2.39 -2.34 20.55
CA TYR A 121 -2.22 -2.65 19.13
C TYR A 121 -3.20 -1.86 18.26
N LEU A 122 -4.37 -1.53 18.79
CA LEU A 122 -5.36 -0.72 18.10
C LEU A 122 -4.88 0.74 17.99
N ASP A 123 -4.36 1.30 19.08
CA ASP A 123 -3.76 2.63 19.14
C ASP A 123 -2.53 2.72 18.24
N HIS A 124 -1.69 1.68 18.22
CA HIS A 124 -0.59 1.58 17.28
C HIS A 124 -1.06 1.62 15.83
N PHE A 125 -2.08 0.82 15.47
CA PHE A 125 -2.64 0.84 14.12
C PHE A 125 -3.32 2.17 13.77
N ALA A 126 -3.82 2.92 14.77
CA ALA A 126 -4.41 4.24 14.59
C ALA A 126 -3.41 5.26 14.06
N LEU A 127 -2.13 5.14 14.44
CA LEU A 127 -1.06 5.98 13.91
C LEU A 127 -0.97 5.84 12.38
N LEU A 128 -1.00 4.60 11.88
CA LEU A 128 -0.97 4.34 10.44
C LEU A 128 -2.21 4.87 9.73
N VAL A 129 -3.40 4.60 10.29
CA VAL A 129 -4.65 5.07 9.69
C VAL A 129 -4.70 6.59 9.64
N GLY A 130 -4.34 7.27 10.73
CA GLY A 130 -4.30 8.73 10.79
C GLY A 130 -3.32 9.33 9.79
N ALA A 131 -2.09 8.80 9.71
CA ALA A 131 -1.10 9.27 8.75
C ALA A 131 -1.57 9.10 7.29
N VAL A 132 -2.04 7.90 6.94
CA VAL A 132 -2.47 7.60 5.57
C VAL A 132 -3.73 8.39 5.21
N TYR A 133 -4.65 8.60 6.15
CA TYR A 133 -5.84 9.43 5.94
C TYR A 133 -5.46 10.87 5.55
N LEU A 134 -4.56 11.50 6.31
CA LEU A 134 -4.10 12.87 6.04
C LEU A 134 -3.44 12.97 4.65
N LEU A 135 -2.56 12.03 4.33
CA LEU A 135 -1.80 12.03 3.05
C LEU A 135 -2.63 11.63 1.82
N LEU A 136 -3.85 11.14 2.02
CA LEU A 136 -4.81 10.83 0.95
C LEU A 136 -5.84 11.94 0.73
N SER A 137 -5.80 13.01 1.52
CA SER A 137 -6.71 14.15 1.37
C SER A 137 -6.61 14.77 -0.02
N GLU A 138 -7.71 15.38 -0.47
CA GLU A 138 -7.76 16.08 -1.76
C GLU A 138 -6.81 17.30 -1.76
N SER A 139 -6.74 17.99 -0.62
CA SER A 139 -5.74 19.03 -0.34
C SER A 139 -4.92 18.59 0.86
N VAL A 140 -3.60 18.54 0.69
CA VAL A 140 -2.65 18.16 1.74
C VAL A 140 -1.77 19.37 2.03
N PHE A 141 -1.83 19.90 3.25
CA PHE A 141 -0.99 21.02 3.67
C PHE A 141 0.33 20.52 4.27
N VAL A 142 1.34 21.38 4.36
CA VAL A 142 2.66 21.01 4.90
C VAL A 142 2.53 20.51 6.35
N GLU A 143 1.66 21.14 7.12
CA GLU A 143 1.36 20.77 8.50
C GLU A 143 0.78 19.35 8.60
N ASP A 144 -0.09 18.96 7.66
CA ASP A 144 -0.65 17.61 7.58
C ASP A 144 0.44 16.57 7.28
N ILE A 145 1.38 16.92 6.40
CA ILE A 145 2.52 16.07 6.06
C ILE A 145 3.42 15.89 7.29
N ASP A 146 3.72 16.97 7.99
CA ASP A 146 4.57 16.93 9.19
C ASP A 146 3.92 16.13 10.33
N ILE A 147 2.59 16.24 10.50
CA ILE A 147 1.84 15.39 11.43
C ILE A 147 1.94 13.92 11.00
N SER A 148 1.71 13.64 9.72
CA SER A 148 1.74 12.29 9.16
C SER A 148 3.13 11.65 9.32
N GLU A 149 4.20 12.41 9.10
CA GLU A 149 5.58 11.96 9.29
C GLU A 149 5.82 11.53 10.74
N ARG A 150 5.41 12.35 11.73
CA ARG A 150 5.52 11.98 13.15
C ARG A 150 4.72 10.73 13.49
N LEU A 151 3.51 10.59 12.93
CA LEU A 151 2.68 9.40 13.13
C LEU A 151 3.34 8.15 12.53
N LEU A 152 3.89 8.24 11.31
CA LEU A 152 4.59 7.13 10.66
C LEU A 152 5.87 6.73 11.41
N LEU A 153 6.67 7.69 11.87
CA LEU A 153 7.87 7.39 12.65
C LEU A 153 7.53 6.68 13.97
N ARG A 154 6.47 7.11 14.67
CA ARG A 154 5.95 6.41 15.85
C ARG A 154 5.41 5.03 15.52
N PHE A 155 4.75 4.89 14.37
CA PHE A 155 4.28 3.59 13.91
C PHE A 155 5.45 2.62 13.69
N ILE A 156 6.52 3.05 13.01
CA ILE A 156 7.73 2.25 12.75
C ILE A 156 8.37 1.78 14.07
N ASP A 157 8.58 2.69 15.02
CA ASP A 157 9.12 2.36 16.34
C ASP A 157 8.22 1.35 17.07
N GLY A 158 6.90 1.57 17.03
CA GLY A 158 5.92 0.64 17.57
C GLY A 158 5.94 -0.74 16.89
N VAL A 159 6.30 -0.85 15.60
CA VAL A 159 6.42 -2.16 14.94
C VAL A 159 7.48 -3.01 15.64
N GLN A 160 8.65 -2.43 15.87
CA GLN A 160 9.76 -3.10 16.53
C GLN A 160 9.41 -3.45 17.99
N ASN A 161 8.88 -2.49 18.73
CA ASN A 161 8.65 -2.63 20.16
C ASN A 161 7.48 -3.57 20.50
N LEU A 162 6.42 -3.58 19.68
CA LEU A 162 5.22 -4.37 19.94
C LEU A 162 5.25 -5.76 19.30
N TYR A 163 5.83 -5.90 18.11
CA TYR A 163 5.78 -7.15 17.34
C TYR A 163 7.15 -7.82 17.19
N GLY A 164 8.23 -7.06 17.34
CA GLY A 164 9.61 -7.50 17.22
C GLY A 164 10.27 -7.12 15.89
N GLU A 165 11.60 -7.05 15.92
CA GLU A 165 12.46 -6.60 14.80
C GLU A 165 12.22 -7.34 13.48
N ARG A 166 11.82 -8.63 13.54
CA ARG A 166 11.49 -9.44 12.36
C ARG A 166 10.38 -8.85 11.49
N PHE A 167 9.56 -7.95 12.02
CA PHE A 167 8.48 -7.29 11.28
C PHE A 167 8.85 -5.89 10.77
N CYS A 168 10.07 -5.41 11.03
CA CYS A 168 10.64 -4.20 10.43
C CYS A 168 11.08 -4.47 8.98
N THR A 169 10.10 -4.85 8.15
CA THR A 169 10.32 -5.19 6.75
C THR A 169 10.69 -3.96 5.91
N PHE A 170 11.17 -4.20 4.69
CA PHE A 170 11.42 -3.14 3.71
C PHE A 170 10.22 -2.19 3.54
N ASN A 171 9.00 -2.71 3.43
CA ASN A 171 7.80 -1.88 3.26
C ASN A 171 7.53 -0.99 4.48
N VAL A 172 7.88 -1.44 5.69
CA VAL A 172 7.80 -0.61 6.91
C VAL A 172 8.89 0.46 6.89
N HIS A 173 10.10 0.12 6.47
CA HIS A 173 11.19 1.09 6.32
C HIS A 173 10.82 2.20 5.33
N GLN A 174 10.20 1.88 4.19
CA GLN A 174 9.77 2.86 3.20
C GLN A 174 8.85 3.96 3.77
N PHE A 175 8.20 3.74 4.93
CA PHE A 175 7.40 4.77 5.58
C PHE A 175 8.21 5.98 6.06
N THR A 176 9.54 5.85 6.26
CA THR A 176 10.42 7.00 6.52
C THR A 176 10.52 7.97 5.35
N HIS A 177 10.12 7.53 4.14
CA HIS A 177 10.24 8.29 2.90
C HIS A 177 8.89 8.75 2.33
N ILE A 178 7.77 8.34 2.93
CA ILE A 178 6.44 8.70 2.44
C ILE A 178 6.20 10.20 2.54
N ALA A 179 6.58 10.85 3.65
CA ALA A 179 6.37 12.28 3.84
C ALA A 179 7.11 13.09 2.78
N ASP A 180 8.40 12.80 2.55
CA ASP A 180 9.19 13.42 1.49
C ASP A 180 8.65 13.11 0.09
N SER A 181 8.13 11.90 -0.13
CA SER A 181 7.46 11.56 -1.39
C SER A 181 6.26 12.48 -1.63
N VAL A 182 5.46 12.75 -0.59
CA VAL A 182 4.28 13.63 -0.72
C VAL A 182 4.66 15.10 -0.88
N ARG A 183 5.70 15.57 -0.18
CA ARG A 183 6.24 16.94 -0.35
C ARG A 183 6.69 17.20 -1.80
N ASN A 184 7.30 16.21 -2.44
CA ASN A 184 7.89 16.35 -3.77
C ASN A 184 6.89 16.05 -4.90
N TRP A 185 5.98 15.09 -4.72
CA TRP A 185 5.17 14.53 -5.82
C TRP A 185 3.65 14.66 -5.61
N GLY A 186 3.24 15.26 -4.50
CA GLY A 186 1.83 15.44 -4.13
C GLY A 186 1.22 14.25 -3.38
N PRO A 187 -0.09 14.28 -3.13
CA PRO A 187 -0.78 13.30 -2.28
C PRO A 187 -0.59 11.85 -2.72
N LEU A 188 -0.76 10.88 -1.80
CA LEU A 188 -0.52 9.46 -2.07
C LEU A 188 -1.30 8.88 -3.27
N TRP A 189 -2.45 9.47 -3.61
CA TRP A 189 -3.25 9.03 -4.75
C TRP A 189 -2.69 9.49 -6.10
N SER A 190 -1.88 10.55 -6.15
CA SER A 190 -1.35 11.11 -7.41
C SER A 190 -0.31 10.22 -8.07
N THR A 191 0.45 9.47 -7.26
CA THR A 191 1.54 8.59 -7.71
C THR A 191 1.21 7.11 -7.57
N SER A 192 -0.04 6.78 -7.23
CA SER A 192 -0.42 5.40 -6.96
C SER A 192 -0.58 4.55 -8.22
N ALA A 193 -0.11 3.31 -8.15
CA ALA A 193 -0.22 2.31 -9.20
C ALA A 193 -1.67 1.84 -9.50
N PHE A 194 -2.68 2.25 -8.71
CA PHE A 194 -4.09 1.88 -8.96
C PHE A 194 -4.54 2.17 -10.39
N VAL A 195 -4.20 3.34 -10.94
CA VAL A 195 -4.58 3.74 -12.30
C VAL A 195 -3.91 2.83 -13.32
N LEU A 196 -2.62 2.57 -13.15
CA LEU A 196 -1.83 1.72 -14.05
C LEU A 196 -2.32 0.27 -14.04
N GLU A 197 -2.58 -0.30 -12.86
CA GLU A 197 -3.09 -1.66 -12.76
C GLU A 197 -4.50 -1.81 -13.32
N ASN A 198 -5.38 -0.80 -13.11
CA ASN A 198 -6.70 -0.83 -13.71
C ASN A 198 -6.62 -0.80 -15.25
N ARG A 199 -5.76 0.05 -15.81
CA ARG A 199 -5.50 0.10 -17.27
C ARG A 199 -4.90 -1.20 -17.79
N ASN A 200 -3.99 -1.82 -17.05
CA ASN A 200 -3.45 -3.14 -17.41
C ASN A 200 -4.56 -4.20 -17.44
N GLY A 201 -5.49 -4.16 -16.49
CA GLY A 201 -6.67 -5.04 -16.49
C GLY A 201 -7.53 -4.87 -17.74
N GLU A 202 -7.85 -3.62 -18.11
CA GLU A 202 -8.61 -3.31 -19.33
C GLU A 202 -7.88 -3.79 -20.59
N LEU A 203 -6.59 -3.53 -20.70
CA LEU A 203 -5.76 -3.98 -21.82
C LEU A 203 -5.74 -5.51 -21.94
N MET A 204 -5.67 -6.22 -20.82
CA MET A 204 -5.70 -7.69 -20.82
C MET A 204 -7.06 -8.25 -21.26
N CYS A 205 -8.17 -7.55 -21.00
CA CYS A 205 -9.50 -7.95 -21.51
C CYS A 205 -9.61 -7.83 -23.04
N LEU A 206 -8.79 -6.98 -23.68
CA LEU A 206 -8.80 -6.82 -25.13
C LEU A 206 -8.08 -7.98 -25.86
N VAL A 207 -7.16 -8.67 -25.18
CA VAL A 207 -6.42 -9.79 -25.75
C VAL A 207 -7.29 -11.04 -25.78
N LYS A 208 -7.48 -11.63 -26.97
CA LYS A 208 -8.20 -12.89 -27.15
C LYS A 208 -7.20 -14.00 -27.46
N GLY A 209 -6.94 -14.85 -26.47
CA GLY A 209 -6.06 -16.01 -26.58
C GLY A 209 -4.60 -15.73 -26.17
N THR A 210 -3.78 -16.80 -26.12
CA THR A 210 -2.41 -16.77 -25.58
C THR A 210 -1.33 -16.54 -26.64
N GLN A 211 -1.69 -16.56 -27.92
CA GLN A 211 -0.74 -16.43 -29.03
C GLN A 211 -0.58 -14.97 -29.48
N ALA A 212 0.66 -14.58 -29.74
CA ALA A 212 1.02 -13.28 -30.31
C ALA A 212 0.39 -12.07 -29.57
N VAL A 213 0.26 -12.17 -28.24
CA VAL A 213 -0.36 -11.15 -27.35
C VAL A 213 0.14 -9.73 -27.66
N LYS A 214 1.46 -9.56 -27.86
CA LYS A 214 2.07 -8.26 -28.19
C LYS A 214 1.51 -7.65 -29.48
N LYS A 215 1.31 -8.47 -30.53
CA LYS A 215 0.75 -8.02 -31.81
C LYS A 215 -0.74 -7.68 -31.67
N GLN A 216 -1.49 -8.50 -30.92
CA GLN A 216 -2.90 -8.22 -30.66
C GLN A 216 -3.06 -6.87 -29.94
N LEU A 217 -2.27 -6.64 -28.90
CA LEU A 217 -2.31 -5.43 -28.10
C LEU A 217 -1.95 -4.18 -28.92
N ALA A 218 -0.88 -4.25 -29.72
CA ALA A 218 -0.45 -3.16 -30.60
C ALA A 218 -1.55 -2.78 -31.62
N SER A 219 -2.17 -3.77 -32.26
CA SER A 219 -3.26 -3.54 -33.21
C SER A 219 -4.51 -2.95 -32.54
N LEU A 220 -4.87 -3.43 -31.35
CA LEU A 220 -6.08 -2.97 -30.64
C LEU A 220 -5.93 -1.54 -30.11
N VAL A 221 -4.75 -1.18 -29.59
CA VAL A 221 -4.44 0.20 -29.20
C VAL A 221 -4.47 1.14 -30.40
N ALA A 222 -3.89 0.71 -31.54
CA ALA A 222 -3.93 1.50 -32.78
C ALA A 222 -5.37 1.73 -33.28
N ILE A 223 -6.22 0.70 -33.26
CA ILE A 223 -7.62 0.81 -33.65
C ILE A 223 -8.38 1.72 -32.66
N SER A 224 -8.19 1.56 -31.36
CA SER A 224 -8.86 2.40 -30.35
C SER A 224 -8.50 3.88 -30.49
N ASN A 225 -7.23 4.20 -30.76
CA ASN A 225 -6.79 5.56 -31.00
C ASN A 225 -7.37 6.14 -32.30
N ALA A 226 -7.49 5.32 -33.36
CA ALA A 226 -8.12 5.76 -34.60
C ALA A 226 -9.63 6.05 -34.42
N LEU A 227 -10.34 5.20 -33.66
CA LEU A 227 -11.77 5.37 -33.38
C LEU A 227 -12.04 6.61 -32.53
N SER A 228 -11.21 6.89 -31.52
CA SER A 228 -11.38 8.09 -30.69
C SER A 228 -11.18 9.39 -31.49
N VAL A 229 -10.27 9.40 -32.47
CA VAL A 229 -10.09 10.53 -33.39
C VAL A 229 -11.31 10.73 -34.29
N ILE A 230 -11.97 9.65 -34.72
CA ILE A 230 -13.17 9.71 -35.57
C ILE A 230 -14.39 10.17 -34.77
N GLN A 231 -14.54 9.73 -33.52
CA GLN A 231 -15.68 10.08 -32.66
C GLN A 231 -15.63 11.52 -32.12
N ASN A 232 -14.45 12.14 -32.08
CA ASN A 232 -14.25 13.53 -31.65
C ASN A 232 -14.28 14.54 -32.81
N ARG A 233 -14.79 14.14 -33.98
CA ARG A 233 -15.11 15.02 -35.12
C ARG A 233 -16.62 15.15 -35.25
#